data_AF-A0A9E3XI47-F1
#
_entry.id   AF-A0A9E3XI47-F1
#
_cell.length_a   1.000
_cell.length_b   1.000
_cell.length_c   1.000
_cell.angle_alpha   90.00
_cell.angle_beta   90.00
_cell.angle_gamma   90.00
#
_symmetry.space_group_name_H-M   'P 1'
#
loop_
_entity.id
_entity.type
_entity.pdbx_description
1 polymer ?
#
loop_
_entity_poly.entity_id
_entity_poly.type
_entity_poly.pdbx_seq_one_letter_code
_entity_poly.pdbx_strand_id
1 'polypeptide(L)'
;MSDKATHFAAVVAQGKEILHSGGSRDDKLLAICQLLAREIEYYDWVGFYLVDPEKERELVLGPYVGDATDHVRIAFGQGICGQAAERE
;
A
#
# COMPACT_ATOMS: atom_id res chain seq x y z
N MET A 1 17.87 14.70 -13.80
CA MET A 1 16.58 14.06 -13.50
C MET A 1 16.77 12.59 -13.81
N SER A 2 16.88 11.75 -12.79
CA SER A 2 16.84 10.29 -13.00
C SER A 2 15.62 9.98 -13.86
N ASP A 3 15.77 9.12 -14.88
CA ASP A 3 14.62 8.68 -15.66
C ASP A 3 13.61 8.04 -14.72
N LYS A 4 12.45 8.68 -14.58
CA LYS A 4 11.38 8.24 -13.67
C LYS A 4 11.03 6.79 -13.96
N ALA A 5 10.99 6.37 -15.23
CA ALA A 5 10.69 5.00 -15.58
C ALA A 5 11.76 4.02 -15.04
N THR A 6 13.04 4.35 -15.20
CA THR A 6 14.16 3.58 -14.64
C THR A 6 14.09 3.49 -13.10
N HIS A 7 13.80 4.60 -12.41
CA HIS A 7 13.68 4.61 -10.95
C HIS A 7 12.54 3.71 -10.47
N PHE A 8 11.33 3.86 -11.05
CA PHE A 8 10.19 3.02 -10.69
C PHE A 8 10.43 1.55 -11.03
N ALA A 9 11.13 1.24 -12.13
CA ALA A 9 11.50 -0.14 -12.45
C ALA A 9 12.42 -0.75 -11.38
N ALA A 10 13.38 0.01 -10.85
CA ALA A 10 14.24 -0.42 -9.77
C ALA A 10 13.47 -0.62 -8.45
N VAL A 11 12.54 0.29 -8.12
CA VAL A 11 11.66 0.15 -6.95
C VAL A 11 10.78 -1.10 -7.06
N VAL A 12 10.22 -1.36 -8.24
CA VAL A 12 9.43 -2.58 -8.48
C VAL A 12 10.27 -3.84 -8.35
N ALA A 13 11.52 -3.83 -8.81
CA ALA A 13 12.43 -4.96 -8.64
C ALA A 13 12.69 -5.27 -7.16
N GLN A 14 13.00 -4.24 -6.36
CA GLN A 14 13.17 -4.37 -4.91
C GLN A 14 11.89 -4.87 -4.23
N GLY A 15 10.72 -4.36 -4.64
CA GLY A 15 9.43 -4.83 -4.13
C GLY A 15 9.21 -6.33 -4.36
N LYS A 16 9.62 -6.86 -5.52
CA LYS A 16 9.54 -8.31 -5.82
C LYS A 16 10.47 -9.14 -4.94
N GLU A 17 11.64 -8.61 -4.58
CA GLU A 17 12.55 -9.29 -3.65
C GLU A 17 11.92 -9.41 -2.26
N ILE A 18 11.22 -8.37 -1.79
CA ILE A 18 10.47 -8.39 -0.53
C ILE A 18 9.37 -9.48 -0.56
N LEU A 19 8.68 -9.66 -1.69
CA LEU A 19 7.66 -10.70 -1.80
C LEU A 19 8.22 -12.11 -1.57
N HIS A 20 9.46 -12.35 -1.97
CA HIS A 20 10.16 -13.63 -1.80
C HIS A 20 10.90 -13.76 -0.46
N SER A 21 10.95 -12.72 0.38
CA SER A 21 11.57 -12.82 1.70
C SER A 21 10.76 -13.70 2.65
N GLY A 22 11.36 -14.10 3.77
CA GLY A 22 10.63 -14.64 4.91
C GLY A 22 9.72 -13.60 5.56
N GLY A 23 8.87 -14.05 6.49
CA GLY A 23 7.97 -13.19 7.27
C GLY A 23 6.49 -13.40 6.93
N SER A 24 5.64 -12.78 7.73
CA SER A 24 4.19 -12.78 7.50
C SER A 24 3.83 -11.90 6.29
N ARG A 25 2.56 -11.99 5.84
CA ARG A 25 2.03 -11.09 4.82
C ARG A 25 2.21 -9.62 5.23
N ASP A 26 1.87 -9.31 6.47
CA ASP A 26 1.84 -7.93 6.95
C ASP A 26 3.26 -7.37 7.11
N ASP A 27 4.25 -8.20 7.48
CA ASP A 27 5.67 -7.80 7.49
C ASP A 27 6.13 -7.37 6.09
N LYS A 28 5.74 -8.13 5.06
CA LYS A 28 6.10 -7.84 3.66
C LYS A 28 5.42 -6.58 3.15
N LEU A 29 4.14 -6.39 3.46
CA LEU A 29 3.39 -5.18 3.10
C LEU A 29 4.02 -3.95 3.76
N LEU A 30 4.38 -4.03 5.04
CA LEU A 30 5.06 -2.94 5.73
C LEU A 30 6.41 -2.61 5.09
N ALA A 31 7.21 -3.61 4.76
CA ALA A 31 8.49 -3.42 4.07
C ALA A 31 8.32 -2.74 2.70
N ILE A 32 7.25 -3.05 1.95
CA ILE A 32 6.90 -2.36 0.71
C ILE A 32 6.52 -0.89 0.98
N CYS A 33 5.72 -0.60 2.01
CA CYS A 33 5.40 0.79 2.39
C CYS A 33 6.65 1.60 2.70
N GLN A 34 7.58 1.02 3.48
CA GLN A 34 8.86 1.66 3.82
C GLN A 34 9.74 1.89 2.60
N LEU A 35 9.79 0.94 1.66
CA LEU A 35 10.49 1.09 0.39
C LEU A 35 9.92 2.27 -0.40
N LEU A 36 8.59 2.32 -0.60
CA LEU A 36 7.95 3.38 -1.37
C LEU A 36 8.11 4.75 -0.72
N ALA A 37 7.93 4.86 0.61
CA ALA A 37 8.10 6.10 1.35
C ALA A 37 9.54 6.63 1.30
N ARG A 38 10.54 5.73 1.30
CA ARG A 38 11.96 6.11 1.19
C ARG A 38 12.35 6.52 -0.23
N GLU A 39 11.90 5.77 -1.22
CA GLU A 39 12.35 5.95 -2.62
C GLU A 39 11.55 7.02 -3.38
N ILE A 40 10.37 7.43 -2.87
CA ILE A 40 9.49 8.39 -3.53
C ILE A 40 9.27 9.58 -2.58
N GLU A 41 10.15 10.56 -2.68
CA GLU A 41 10.25 11.71 -1.77
C GLU A 41 8.95 12.51 -1.59
N TYR A 42 8.07 12.51 -2.59
CA TYR A 42 6.80 13.25 -2.56
C TYR A 42 5.61 12.42 -2.04
N TYR A 43 5.86 11.25 -1.45
CA TYR A 43 4.83 10.45 -0.79
C TYR A 43 4.80 10.75 0.71
N ASP A 44 3.77 11.47 1.16
CA ASP A 44 3.55 11.76 2.58
C ASP A 44 2.91 10.58 3.34
N TRP A 45 2.22 9.69 2.61
CA TRP A 45 1.56 8.52 3.17
C TRP A 45 1.56 7.35 2.19
N VAL A 46 1.91 6.16 2.66
CA VAL A 46 1.87 4.92 1.87
C VAL A 46 1.32 3.79 2.73
N GLY A 47 0.32 3.06 2.23
CA GLY A 47 -0.27 1.98 2.99
C GLY A 47 -1.20 1.11 2.16
N PHE A 48 -1.67 0.05 2.80
CA PHE A 48 -2.63 -0.88 2.21
C PHE A 48 -3.97 -0.82 2.93
N TYR A 49 -5.04 -0.93 2.16
CA TYR A 49 -6.36 -1.26 2.64
C TYR A 49 -6.70 -2.66 2.12
N LEU A 50 -7.12 -3.55 3.02
CA LEU A 50 -7.42 -4.94 2.72
C LEU A 50 -8.92 -5.18 2.90
N VAL A 51 -9.52 -6.05 2.09
CA VAL A 51 -10.93 -6.43 2.27
C VAL A 51 -11.08 -7.12 3.63
N ASP A 52 -12.08 -6.69 4.40
CA ASP A 52 -12.41 -7.30 5.68
C ASP A 52 -12.87 -8.76 5.45
N PRO A 53 -12.26 -9.76 6.11
CA PRO A 53 -12.66 -11.15 5.96
C PRO A 53 -14.08 -11.45 6.47
N GLU A 54 -14.64 -10.61 7.34
CA GLU A 54 -16.00 -10.74 7.88
C GLU A 54 -17.01 -9.83 7.17
N LYS A 55 -16.54 -8.86 6.37
CA LYS A 55 -17.38 -7.91 5.63
C LYS A 55 -16.80 -7.63 4.24
N GLU A 56 -17.23 -8.43 3.28
CA GLU A 56 -16.71 -8.45 1.90
C GLU A 56 -16.79 -7.10 1.13
N ARG A 57 -17.57 -6.13 1.63
CA ARG A 57 -17.72 -4.78 1.05
C ARG A 57 -17.17 -3.66 1.94
N GLU A 58 -16.25 -3.99 2.83
CA GLU A 58 -15.54 -3.05 3.69
C GLU A 58 -14.04 -3.29 3.57
N LEU A 59 -13.28 -2.21 3.45
CA LEU A 59 -11.83 -2.19 3.54
C LEU A 59 -11.42 -1.87 4.97
N VAL A 60 -10.38 -2.54 5.46
CA VAL A 60 -9.73 -2.30 6.75
C VAL A 60 -8.29 -1.87 6.50
N LEU A 61 -7.84 -0.87 7.26
CA LEU A 61 -6.46 -0.39 7.22
C LEU A 61 -5.49 -1.52 7.60
N GLY A 62 -4.58 -1.85 6.68
CA GLY A 62 -3.44 -2.72 6.89
C GLY A 62 -2.17 -1.94 7.22
N PRO A 63 -0.98 -2.50 6.96
CA PRO A 63 0.28 -1.82 7.19
C PRO A 63 0.41 -0.51 6.40
N TYR A 64 1.00 0.51 7.03
CA TYR A 64 1.22 1.82 6.45
C TYR A 64 2.46 2.51 7.04
N VAL A 65 2.93 3.55 6.35
CA VAL A 65 3.96 4.51 6.76
C VAL A 65 3.43 5.91 6.48
N GLY A 66 3.53 6.80 7.47
CA GLY A 66 3.01 8.16 7.42
C GLY A 66 2.21 8.49 8.68
N ASP A 67 1.56 9.64 8.67
CA ASP A 67 0.72 10.08 9.80
C ASP A 67 -0.49 9.17 10.01
N ALA A 68 -0.99 9.16 11.24
CA ALA A 68 -2.21 8.44 11.60
C ALA A 68 -3.42 8.99 10.82
N THR A 69 -4.38 8.13 10.52
CA THR A 69 -5.59 8.47 9.76
C THR A 69 -6.84 7.98 10.46
N ASP A 70 -7.92 8.77 10.37
CA ASP A 70 -9.25 8.39 10.89
C ASP A 70 -9.93 7.33 10.01
N HIS A 71 -9.45 7.11 8.80
CA HIS A 71 -10.07 6.23 7.80
C HIS A 71 -9.74 4.75 8.01
N VAL A 72 -9.81 4.24 9.24
CA VAL A 72 -9.41 2.86 9.56
C VAL A 72 -10.30 1.80 8.86
N ARG A 73 -11.55 2.16 8.55
CA ARG A 73 -12.51 1.32 7.82
C ARG A 73 -13.20 2.13 6.73
N ILE A 74 -13.32 1.58 5.54
CA ILE A 74 -13.86 2.27 4.36
C ILE A 74 -14.80 1.34 3.60
N ALA A 75 -16.07 1.71 3.45
CA ALA A 75 -17.00 0.95 2.61
C ALA A 75 -16.63 1.06 1.12
N PHE A 76 -16.90 0.01 0.35
CA PHE A 76 -16.73 0.06 -1.11
C PHE A 76 -17.58 1.18 -1.71
N GLY A 77 -17.04 1.84 -2.74
CA GLY A 77 -17.64 3.01 -3.37
C GLY A 77 -17.48 4.33 -2.58
N GLN A 78 -16.94 4.33 -1.36
CA GLN A 78 -16.73 5.54 -0.56
C GLN A 78 -15.30 6.09 -0.67
N GLY A 79 -15.17 7.39 -0.93
CA GLY A 79 -13.85 8.03 -1.06
C GLY A 79 -13.03 7.48 -2.23
N ILE A 80 -11.74 7.81 -2.30
CA ILE A 80 -10.87 7.39 -3.41
C ILE A 80 -10.57 5.88 -3.33
N CYS A 81 -10.16 5.40 -2.15
CA CYS A 81 -9.83 3.98 -1.94
C CYS A 81 -11.06 3.07 -2.11
N GLY A 82 -12.21 3.43 -1.54
CA GLY A 82 -13.42 2.64 -1.70
C GLY A 82 -13.93 2.62 -3.14
N GLN A 83 -13.83 3.73 -3.88
CA GLN A 83 -14.17 3.74 -5.33
C GLN A 83 -13.21 2.90 -6.17
N ALA A 84 -11.93 2.83 -5.81
CA ALA A 84 -10.98 1.95 -6.48
C ALA A 84 -11.36 0.48 -6.31
N ALA A 85 -11.76 0.08 -5.10
CA ALA A 85 -12.21 -1.29 -4.80
C ALA A 85 -13.58 -1.66 -5.43
N GLU A 86 -14.43 -0.69 -5.76
CA GLU A 86 -15.73 -0.94 -6.41
C GLU A 86 -15.60 -1.30 -7.90
N ARG A 87 -14.52 -0.87 -8.56
CA ARG A 87 -14.39 -0.90 -10.03
C ARG A 87 -13.64 -2.14 -10.57
N GLU A 88 -13.50 -3.21 -9.79
CA GLU A 88 -12.89 -4.48 -10.24
C GLU A 88 -13.89 -5.45 -10.88
#